data_AF-A0A9D2U0Q1-F1
#
_entry.id   AF-A0A9D2U0Q1-F1
#
_cell.length_a   1.000
_cell.length_b   1.000
_cell.length_c   1.000
_cell.angle_alpha   90.00
_cell.angle_beta   90.00
_cell.angle_gamma   90.00
#
_symmetry.space_group_name_H-M   'P 1'
#
loop_
_entity.id
_entity.type
_entity.pdbx_description
1 polymer ?
#
loop_
_entity_poly.entity_id
_entity_poly.type
_entity_poly.pdbx_seq_one_letter_code
_entity_poly.pdbx_strand_id
1 'polypeptide(L)'
;MKSSKMEIDREYRDYYNKGKLFDCHNHTWHSHDSQCSPEMLCRYAARKGLAGIAFTDHCDMEYVNQMDIVSPIRRSAKDSRRCREIHAGRLKVLTGIEMGEALWHFREAEEIVQMFPYDIVLGSVHAVRSRLGREPYSQINFSGFTADEIDAYMRAYFEDVSEMIEKCDFNVLSHLTCPLRYLTGKYGIPVDLEK
;
A
#
# COMPACT_ATOMS: atom_id res chain seq x y z
N MET A 1 4.72 27.69 18.75
CA MET A 1 5.15 28.30 17.46
C MET A 1 4.52 27.50 16.33
N LYS A 2 3.58 28.08 15.58
CA LYS A 2 3.02 27.44 14.38
C LYS A 2 4.12 27.42 13.31
N SER A 3 4.53 26.23 12.89
CA SER A 3 5.41 26.06 11.73
C SER A 3 4.71 26.62 10.50
N SER A 4 5.26 27.67 9.89
CA SER A 4 4.77 28.18 8.60
C SER A 4 5.08 27.13 7.54
N LYS A 5 4.07 26.40 7.07
CA LYS A 5 4.20 25.67 5.81
C LYS A 5 4.48 26.71 4.72
N MET A 6 5.69 26.70 4.18
CA MET A 6 6.05 27.45 3.00
C MET A 6 5.23 26.86 1.84
N GLU A 7 4.14 27.54 1.46
CA GLU A 7 3.40 27.19 0.25
C GLU A 7 4.31 27.48 -0.95
N ILE A 8 4.91 26.43 -1.49
CA ILE A 8 5.66 26.50 -2.73
C ILE A 8 4.63 26.55 -3.87
N ASP A 9 4.69 27.60 -4.66
CA ASP A 9 3.84 27.85 -5.82
C ASP A 9 3.72 26.61 -6.73
N ARG A 10 2.50 26.34 -7.18
CA ARG A 10 2.16 25.20 -8.04
C ARG A 10 2.92 25.27 -9.37
N GLU A 11 3.09 26.46 -9.94
CA GLU A 11 3.88 26.66 -11.17
C GLU A 11 5.36 26.28 -10.97
N TYR A 12 5.91 26.57 -9.79
CA TYR A 12 7.29 26.22 -9.45
C TYR A 12 7.48 24.70 -9.28
N ARG A 13 6.50 24.00 -8.68
CA ARG A 13 6.50 22.52 -8.58
C ARG A 13 6.47 21.86 -9.95
N ASP A 14 5.68 22.39 -10.87
CA ASP A 14 5.52 21.81 -12.21
C ASP A 14 6.79 22.01 -13.06
N TYR A 15 7.49 23.13 -12.92
CA TYR A 15 8.79 23.35 -13.55
C TYR A 15 9.87 22.39 -13.04
N TYR A 16 10.00 22.21 -11.71
CA TYR A 16 11.05 21.36 -11.12
C TYR A 16 10.82 19.85 -11.28
N ASN A 17 9.57 19.42 -11.43
CA ASN A 17 9.21 18.00 -11.54
C ASN A 17 8.89 17.56 -12.97
N LYS A 18 8.98 18.47 -13.96
CA LYS A 18 8.74 18.13 -15.36
C LYS A 18 9.61 16.95 -15.80
N GLY A 19 8.97 15.89 -16.28
CA GLY A 19 9.64 14.67 -16.75
C GLY A 19 10.19 13.75 -15.66
N LYS A 20 9.93 14.02 -14.38
CA LYS A 20 10.34 13.13 -13.27
C LYS A 20 9.24 12.13 -12.95
N LEU A 21 9.48 10.86 -13.24
CA LEU A 21 8.58 9.77 -12.90
C LEU A 21 8.97 9.12 -11.58
N PHE A 22 7.97 8.83 -10.76
CA PHE A 22 8.12 8.12 -9.49
C PHE A 22 7.25 6.88 -9.51
N ASP A 23 7.77 5.81 -8.91
CA ASP A 23 6.99 4.62 -8.60
C ASP A 23 6.82 4.52 -7.07
N CYS A 24 5.61 4.74 -6.58
CA CYS A 24 5.34 4.90 -5.15
C CYS A 24 4.73 3.67 -4.48
N HIS A 25 4.58 2.55 -5.20
CA HIS A 25 3.97 1.33 -4.66
C HIS A 25 4.81 0.12 -5.08
N ASN A 26 5.82 -0.22 -4.26
CA ASN A 26 6.75 -1.31 -4.54
C ASN A 26 7.04 -2.16 -3.31
N HIS A 27 7.25 -3.44 -3.56
CA HIS A 27 7.54 -4.45 -2.55
C HIS A 27 8.95 -5.00 -2.70
N THR A 28 9.67 -5.07 -1.59
CA THR A 28 10.93 -5.78 -1.46
C THR A 28 10.69 -7.14 -0.79
N TRP A 29 11.75 -7.93 -0.59
CA TRP A 29 11.69 -9.20 0.14
C TRP A 29 11.22 -9.08 1.60
N HIS A 30 10.94 -7.86 2.09
CA HIS A 30 10.38 -7.65 3.43
C HIS A 30 8.87 -7.84 3.41
N SER A 31 8.23 -7.77 2.24
CA SER A 31 6.88 -8.27 2.01
C SER A 31 6.87 -9.79 1.87
N HIS A 32 5.85 -10.45 2.41
CA HIS A 32 5.74 -11.92 2.42
C HIS A 32 5.59 -12.53 1.01
N ASP A 33 5.16 -11.74 0.03
CA ASP A 33 4.85 -12.16 -1.34
C ASP A 33 5.84 -11.64 -2.40
N SER A 34 6.97 -11.06 -1.98
CA SER A 34 8.01 -10.55 -2.88
C SER A 34 9.37 -11.19 -2.64
N GLN A 35 10.16 -11.32 -3.70
CA GLN A 35 11.54 -11.80 -3.67
C GLN A 35 12.54 -10.73 -4.13
N CYS A 36 12.08 -9.50 -4.38
CA CYS A 36 12.93 -8.44 -4.92
C CYS A 36 13.83 -7.86 -3.82
N SER A 37 15.16 -7.87 -4.01
CA SER A 37 16.03 -7.19 -3.05
C SER A 37 15.89 -5.66 -3.14
N PRO A 38 16.05 -4.93 -2.02
CA PRO A 38 16.13 -3.47 -2.01
C PRO A 38 17.07 -2.87 -3.08
N GLU A 39 18.27 -3.44 -3.24
CA GLU A 39 19.26 -2.98 -4.21
C GLU A 39 18.84 -3.29 -5.64
N MET A 40 18.23 -4.45 -5.88
CA MET A 40 17.68 -4.83 -7.18
C MET A 40 16.62 -3.83 -7.63
N LEU A 41 15.68 -3.52 -6.74
CA LEU A 41 14.62 -2.55 -7.00
C LEU A 41 15.19 -1.18 -7.38
N CYS A 42 16.11 -0.64 -6.56
CA CYS A 42 16.76 0.65 -6.84
C CYS A 42 17.54 0.64 -8.15
N ARG A 43 18.31 -0.41 -8.41
CA ARG A 43 19.10 -0.56 -9.64
C ARG A 43 18.22 -0.60 -10.88
N TYR A 44 17.08 -1.29 -10.81
CA TYR A 44 16.17 -1.39 -11.94
C TYR A 44 15.44 -0.06 -12.19
N ALA A 45 14.96 0.60 -11.13
CA ALA A 45 14.35 1.91 -11.21
C ALA A 45 15.28 2.95 -11.85
N ALA A 46 16.53 3.02 -11.40
CA ALA A 46 17.54 3.91 -11.98
C ALA A 46 17.80 3.60 -13.46
N ARG A 47 17.89 2.31 -13.84
CA ARG A 47 18.05 1.88 -15.24
C ARG A 47 16.86 2.27 -16.12
N LYS A 48 15.65 2.31 -15.56
CA LYS A 48 14.43 2.74 -16.26
C LYS A 48 14.27 4.26 -16.31
N GLY A 49 15.21 5.02 -15.74
CA GLY A 49 15.17 6.48 -15.75
C GLY A 49 14.16 7.07 -14.79
N LEU A 50 13.70 6.31 -13.78
CA LEU A 50 12.84 6.87 -12.73
C LEU A 50 13.62 7.88 -11.89
N ALA A 51 12.95 8.96 -11.52
CA ALA A 51 13.50 9.96 -10.61
C ALA A 51 13.47 9.49 -9.16
N GLY A 52 12.55 8.60 -8.81
CA GLY A 52 12.51 7.98 -7.49
C GLY A 52 11.53 6.83 -7.36
N ILE A 53 11.64 6.16 -6.21
CA ILE A 53 10.80 5.04 -5.82
C ILE A 53 10.47 5.12 -4.33
N ALA A 54 9.36 4.49 -3.92
CA ALA A 54 9.06 4.23 -2.51
C ALA A 54 9.12 2.74 -2.21
N PHE A 55 9.71 2.40 -1.07
CA PHE A 55 9.55 1.06 -0.50
C PHE A 55 8.29 1.09 0.33
N THR A 56 7.28 0.32 -0.06
CA THR A 56 5.96 0.26 0.60
C THR A 56 5.64 -1.20 0.87
N ASP A 57 6.52 -1.85 1.63
CA ASP A 57 6.34 -3.24 1.99
C ASP A 57 5.06 -3.45 2.81
N HIS A 58 4.47 -4.66 2.67
CA HIS A 58 3.22 -5.05 3.31
C HIS A 58 3.31 -5.03 4.83
N CYS A 59 2.37 -4.33 5.46
CA CYS A 59 2.04 -4.43 6.87
C CYS A 59 0.54 -4.69 6.99
N ASP A 60 0.15 -5.96 6.90
CA ASP A 60 -1.25 -6.36 6.87
C ASP A 60 -1.75 -6.63 8.29
N MET A 61 -2.73 -5.84 8.75
CA MET A 61 -3.24 -5.94 10.13
C MET A 61 -4.06 -7.21 10.37
N GLU A 62 -4.50 -7.91 9.32
CA GLU A 62 -5.09 -9.25 9.41
C GLU A 62 -4.20 -10.23 10.22
N TYR A 63 -2.88 -10.06 10.12
CA TYR A 63 -1.89 -10.93 10.73
C TYR A 63 -1.35 -10.45 12.08
N VAL A 64 -1.79 -9.30 12.61
CA VAL A 64 -1.15 -8.65 13.78
C VAL A 64 -1.09 -9.54 15.03
N ASN A 65 -2.08 -10.42 15.20
CA ASN A 65 -2.16 -11.36 16.33
C ASN A 65 -1.66 -12.77 15.99
N GLN A 66 -1.23 -13.00 14.74
CA GLN A 66 -0.85 -14.32 14.22
C GLN A 66 0.66 -14.44 14.02
N MET A 67 1.33 -13.35 13.62
CA MET A 67 2.77 -13.33 13.36
C MET A 67 3.39 -11.95 13.58
N ASP A 68 4.72 -11.87 13.49
CA ASP A 68 5.46 -10.61 13.58
C ASP A 68 5.38 -9.81 12.28
N ILE A 69 4.46 -8.83 12.25
CA ILE A 69 4.31 -7.89 11.14
C ILE A 69 5.21 -6.64 11.26
N VAL A 70 5.86 -6.42 12.41
CA VAL A 70 6.59 -5.18 12.70
C VAL A 70 8.06 -5.28 12.32
N SER A 71 8.74 -6.39 12.63
CA SER A 71 10.16 -6.55 12.31
C SER A 71 10.46 -6.41 10.81
N PRO A 72 9.67 -6.96 9.87
CA PRO A 72 9.86 -6.73 8.44
C PRO A 72 9.84 -5.24 8.07
N ILE A 73 8.89 -4.47 8.63
CA ILE A 73 8.78 -3.03 8.39
C ILE A 73 9.97 -2.26 8.94
N ARG A 74 10.47 -2.62 10.13
CA ARG A 74 11.71 -2.03 10.67
C ARG A 74 12.91 -2.27 9.76
N ARG A 75 13.01 -3.47 9.17
CA ARG A 75 14.08 -3.83 8.22
C ARG A 75 13.91 -3.08 6.90
N SER A 76 12.69 -3.01 6.35
CA SER A 76 12.39 -2.24 5.14
C SER A 76 12.77 -0.77 5.30
N ALA A 77 12.36 -0.12 6.39
CA ALA A 77 12.71 1.28 6.67
C ALA A 77 14.22 1.50 6.87
N LYS A 78 14.96 0.50 7.38
CA LYS A 78 16.42 0.56 7.47
C LYS A 78 17.06 0.46 6.09
N ASP A 79 16.59 -0.46 5.26
CA ASP A 79 17.11 -0.66 3.90
C ASP A 79 16.78 0.51 2.97
N SER A 80 15.58 1.10 3.06
CA SER A 80 15.23 2.30 2.28
C SER A 80 16.18 3.46 2.58
N ARG A 81 16.53 3.69 3.86
CA ARG A 81 17.49 4.73 4.29
C ARG A 81 18.90 4.43 3.78
N ARG A 82 19.37 3.18 3.88
CA ARG A 82 20.66 2.77 3.33
C ARG A 82 20.70 2.96 1.80
N CYS A 83 19.67 2.52 1.08
CA CYS A 83 19.57 2.69 -0.36
C CYS A 83 19.49 4.17 -0.77
N ARG A 84 18.82 5.02 0.01
CA ARG A 84 18.80 6.47 -0.19
C ARG A 84 20.20 7.07 -0.19
N GLU A 85 21.06 6.66 0.74
CA GLU A 85 22.45 7.11 0.83
C GLU A 85 23.27 6.62 -0.37
N ILE A 86 23.18 5.32 -0.70
CA ILE A 86 23.91 4.70 -1.82
C ILE A 86 23.54 5.34 -3.17
N HIS A 87 22.28 5.71 -3.35
CA HIS A 87 21.75 6.25 -4.61
C HIS A 87 21.60 7.78 -4.60
N ALA A 88 22.18 8.47 -3.61
CA ALA A 88 22.08 9.92 -3.48
C ALA A 88 22.48 10.65 -4.79
N GLY A 89 21.66 11.61 -5.20
CA GLY A 89 21.85 12.37 -6.44
C GLY A 89 21.49 11.62 -7.74
N ARG A 90 21.17 10.32 -7.68
CA ARG A 90 20.80 9.52 -8.86
C ARG A 90 19.36 9.01 -8.84
N LEU A 91 18.89 8.55 -7.70
CA LEU A 91 17.53 8.05 -7.50
C LEU A 91 17.05 8.47 -6.12
N LYS A 92 15.86 9.08 -6.03
CA LYS A 92 15.24 9.38 -4.74
C LYS A 92 14.58 8.12 -4.20
N VAL A 93 15.03 7.64 -3.04
CA VAL A 93 14.45 6.48 -2.36
C VAL A 93 13.65 6.94 -1.15
N LEU A 94 12.35 6.72 -1.18
CA LEU A 94 11.40 7.07 -0.13
C LEU A 94 11.23 5.90 0.84
N THR A 95 11.09 6.23 2.13
CA THR A 95 10.71 5.27 3.17
C THR A 95 9.20 5.32 3.30
N GLY A 96 8.52 4.25 2.89
CA GLY A 96 7.08 4.15 3.03
C GLY A 96 6.65 2.85 3.68
N ILE A 97 5.35 2.63 3.66
CA ILE A 97 4.68 1.42 4.14
C ILE A 97 3.36 1.26 3.40
N GLU A 98 2.98 0.03 3.10
CA GLU A 98 1.61 -0.29 2.72
C GLU A 98 0.89 -0.90 3.93
N MET A 99 -0.04 -0.15 4.51
CA MET A 99 -0.83 -0.58 5.65
C MET A 99 -2.11 -1.27 5.15
N GLY A 100 -2.19 -2.59 5.33
CA GLY A 100 -3.38 -3.39 5.03
C GLY A 100 -4.36 -3.40 6.20
N GLU A 101 -5.65 -3.20 5.95
CA GLU A 101 -6.75 -3.29 6.92
C GLU A 101 -6.52 -2.49 8.22
N ALA A 102 -5.95 -1.29 8.13
CA ALA A 102 -5.65 -0.44 9.31
C ALA A 102 -6.85 -0.32 10.28
N LEU A 103 -8.07 -0.32 9.75
CA LEU A 103 -9.31 -0.21 10.52
C LEU A 103 -9.57 -1.43 11.44
N TRP A 104 -9.00 -2.61 11.17
CA TRP A 104 -9.26 -3.82 11.95
C TRP A 104 -8.61 -3.74 13.34
N HIS A 105 -7.48 -3.04 13.44
CA HIS A 105 -6.64 -2.91 14.62
C HIS A 105 -6.10 -1.48 14.70
N PHE A 106 -7.02 -0.53 14.90
CA PHE A 106 -6.76 0.90 14.76
C PHE A 106 -5.56 1.38 15.58
N ARG A 107 -5.49 0.97 16.85
CA ARG A 107 -4.45 1.44 17.76
C ARG A 107 -3.08 0.93 17.33
N GLU A 108 -2.97 -0.35 17.02
CA GLU A 108 -1.73 -0.97 16.56
C GLU A 108 -1.29 -0.39 15.21
N ALA A 109 -2.22 -0.15 14.29
CA ALA A 109 -1.94 0.50 13.01
C ALA A 109 -1.41 1.93 13.21
N GLU A 110 -2.01 2.71 14.11
CA GLU A 110 -1.56 4.07 14.47
C GLU A 110 -0.14 4.04 15.07
N GLU A 111 0.12 3.12 16.00
CA GLU A 111 1.45 2.94 16.60
C GLU A 111 2.51 2.59 15.53
N ILE A 112 2.16 1.79 14.52
CA ILE A 112 3.07 1.45 13.41
C ILE A 112 3.30 2.64 12.49
N VAL A 113 2.26 3.37 12.09
CA VAL A 113 2.39 4.58 11.25
C VAL A 113 3.24 5.65 11.93
N GLN A 114 3.20 5.75 13.26
CA GLN A 114 4.02 6.69 14.04
C GLN A 114 5.44 6.18 14.34
N MET A 115 5.76 4.91 14.02
CA MET A 115 7.04 4.28 14.38
C MET A 115 8.25 4.91 13.66
N PHE A 116 8.03 5.44 12.47
CA PHE A 116 9.05 6.08 11.65
C PHE A 116 8.51 7.34 11.00
N PRO A 117 9.38 8.31 10.66
CA PRO A 117 8.99 9.43 9.81
C PRO A 117 8.87 8.95 8.36
N TYR A 118 7.77 8.26 8.04
CA TYR A 118 7.49 7.80 6.68
C TYR A 118 7.33 9.00 5.72
N ASP A 119 7.88 8.86 4.52
CA ASP A 119 7.66 9.80 3.43
C ASP A 119 6.29 9.58 2.76
N ILE A 120 5.76 8.35 2.81
CA ILE A 120 4.47 7.97 2.25
C ILE A 120 3.87 6.77 2.99
N VAL A 121 2.59 6.84 3.32
CA VAL A 121 1.79 5.74 3.88
C VAL A 121 0.66 5.42 2.90
N LEU A 122 0.63 4.19 2.40
CA LEU A 122 -0.50 3.68 1.62
C LEU A 122 -1.49 3.00 2.55
N GLY A 123 -2.79 3.23 2.33
CA GLY A 123 -3.88 2.51 2.99
C GLY A 123 -4.52 1.54 2.02
N SER A 124 -4.58 0.26 2.39
CA SER A 124 -5.03 -0.85 1.54
C SER A 124 -6.08 -1.73 2.21
N VAL A 125 -6.93 -2.34 1.39
CA VAL A 125 -7.83 -3.43 1.80
C VAL A 125 -7.54 -4.63 0.89
N HIS A 126 -6.85 -5.62 1.44
CA HIS A 126 -6.50 -6.95 0.94
C HIS A 126 -7.42 -8.06 1.47
N ALA A 127 -8.00 -7.85 2.65
CA ALA A 127 -8.97 -8.73 3.30
C ALA A 127 -10.18 -7.93 3.80
N VAL A 128 -11.36 -8.55 3.79
CA VAL A 128 -12.64 -7.86 4.02
C VAL A 128 -13.33 -8.42 5.25
N ARG A 129 -13.99 -7.57 6.05
CA ARG A 129 -14.92 -8.00 7.12
C ARG A 129 -16.22 -8.57 6.52
N SER A 130 -16.11 -9.69 5.83
CA SER A 130 -17.24 -10.38 5.23
C SER A 130 -17.70 -11.56 6.08
N ARG A 131 -19.00 -11.86 6.02
CA ARG A 131 -19.55 -13.12 6.57
C ARG A 131 -19.06 -14.35 5.82
N LEU A 132 -18.53 -14.17 4.61
CA LEU A 132 -18.01 -15.23 3.75
C LEU A 132 -16.57 -15.61 4.07
N GLY A 133 -15.92 -14.88 4.98
CA GLY A 133 -14.53 -15.09 5.37
C GLY A 133 -13.79 -13.77 5.53
N ARG A 134 -12.68 -13.83 6.26
CA ARG A 134 -11.77 -12.69 6.49
C ARG A 134 -10.37 -12.95 5.95
N GLU A 135 -10.23 -13.98 5.12
CA GLU A 135 -8.99 -14.30 4.42
C GLU A 135 -8.76 -13.26 3.31
N PRO A 136 -7.50 -13.02 2.91
CA PRO A 136 -7.22 -12.17 1.75
C PRO A 136 -7.96 -12.67 0.52
N TYR A 137 -8.55 -11.77 -0.28
CA TYR A 137 -9.31 -12.20 -1.49
C TYR A 137 -8.43 -12.96 -2.49
N SER A 138 -7.10 -12.83 -2.41
CA SER A 138 -6.17 -13.58 -3.24
C SER A 138 -6.17 -15.09 -2.95
N GLN A 139 -6.62 -15.47 -1.75
CA GLN A 139 -6.70 -16.84 -1.25
C GLN A 139 -8.12 -17.42 -1.35
N ILE A 140 -9.14 -16.59 -1.54
CA ILE A 140 -10.54 -17.03 -1.67
C ILE A 140 -10.79 -17.70 -3.04
N ASN A 141 -11.50 -18.83 -3.03
CA ASN A 141 -12.02 -19.46 -4.24
C ASN A 141 -13.44 -18.99 -4.55
N PHE A 142 -13.57 -17.98 -5.43
CA PHE A 142 -14.87 -17.41 -5.79
C PHE A 142 -15.72 -18.24 -6.77
N SER A 143 -15.22 -19.37 -7.30
CA SER A 143 -15.95 -20.14 -8.32
C SER A 143 -17.30 -20.71 -7.87
N GLY A 144 -17.49 -20.90 -6.56
CA GLY A 144 -18.74 -21.41 -5.99
C GLY A 144 -19.72 -20.32 -5.52
N PHE A 145 -19.37 -19.05 -5.67
CA PHE A 145 -20.16 -17.95 -5.12
C PHE A 145 -21.31 -17.61 -6.07
N THR A 146 -22.48 -17.37 -5.49
CA THR A 146 -23.66 -16.81 -6.17
C THR A 146 -23.46 -15.32 -6.47
N ALA A 147 -24.26 -14.78 -7.38
CA ALA A 147 -24.22 -13.34 -7.69
C ALA A 147 -24.48 -12.48 -6.43
N ASP A 148 -25.42 -12.88 -5.58
CA ASP A 148 -25.74 -12.16 -4.35
C ASP A 148 -24.58 -12.18 -3.34
N GLU A 149 -23.83 -13.29 -3.26
CA GLU A 149 -22.62 -13.37 -2.41
C GLU A 149 -21.49 -12.49 -2.93
N ILE A 150 -21.34 -12.38 -4.24
CA ILE A 150 -20.36 -11.49 -4.89
C ILE A 150 -20.73 -10.02 -4.63
N ASP A 151 -22.00 -9.65 -4.82
CA ASP A 151 -22.50 -8.31 -4.53
C ASP A 151 -22.33 -7.96 -3.04
N ALA A 152 -22.63 -8.90 -2.14
CA ALA A 152 -22.43 -8.73 -0.70
C ALA A 152 -20.95 -8.59 -0.33
N TYR A 153 -20.05 -9.35 -0.97
CA TYR A 153 -18.61 -9.25 -0.76
C TYR A 153 -18.07 -7.89 -1.21
N MET A 154 -18.47 -7.43 -2.40
CA MET A 154 -18.06 -6.13 -2.93
C MET A 154 -18.59 -4.96 -2.10
N ARG A 155 -19.82 -5.07 -1.59
CA ARG A 155 -20.38 -4.08 -0.65
C ARG A 155 -19.54 -4.00 0.62
N ALA A 156 -19.22 -5.14 1.24
CA ALA A 156 -18.37 -5.18 2.43
C ALA A 156 -16.96 -4.62 2.16
N TYR A 157 -16.39 -4.86 0.97
CA TYR A 157 -15.11 -4.28 0.57
C TYR A 157 -15.15 -2.76 0.54
N PHE A 158 -16.16 -2.17 -0.12
CA PHE A 158 -16.28 -0.71 -0.18
C PHE A 158 -16.67 -0.08 1.17
N GLU A 159 -17.41 -0.79 2.02
CA GLU A 159 -17.66 -0.39 3.41
C GLU A 159 -16.36 -0.32 4.22
N ASP A 160 -15.50 -1.34 4.13
CA ASP A 160 -14.18 -1.34 4.78
C ASP A 160 -13.28 -0.22 4.23
N VAL A 161 -13.25 -0.01 2.90
CA VAL A 161 -12.52 1.11 2.29
C VAL A 161 -13.03 2.46 2.80
N SER A 162 -14.35 2.66 2.84
CA SER A 162 -14.97 3.91 3.32
C SER A 162 -14.64 4.16 4.79
N GLU A 163 -14.77 3.15 5.64
CA GLU A 163 -14.45 3.28 7.07
C GLU A 163 -12.94 3.56 7.28
N MET A 164 -12.07 2.95 6.49
CA MET A 164 -10.63 3.23 6.53
C MET A 164 -10.34 4.69 6.17
N ILE A 165 -10.94 5.22 5.09
CA ILE A 165 -10.77 6.62 4.67
C ILE A 165 -11.21 7.59 5.78
N GLU A 166 -12.30 7.28 6.47
CA GLU A 166 -12.84 8.14 7.53
C GLU A 166 -12.03 8.12 8.82
N LYS A 167 -11.44 6.96 9.15
CA LYS A 167 -10.88 6.73 10.50
C LYS A 167 -9.36 6.65 10.53
N CYS A 168 -8.70 6.17 9.49
CA CYS A 168 -7.28 5.85 9.50
C CYS A 168 -6.42 6.96 8.88
N ASP A 169 -5.20 7.14 9.39
CA ASP A 169 -4.24 8.11 8.87
C ASP A 169 -3.32 7.47 7.81
N PHE A 170 -3.51 7.88 6.55
CA PHE A 170 -2.67 7.48 5.42
C PHE A 170 -2.67 8.59 4.35
N ASN A 171 -1.73 8.52 3.41
CA ASN A 171 -1.57 9.56 2.39
C ASN A 171 -2.24 9.21 1.06
N VAL A 172 -2.27 7.93 0.70
CA VAL A 172 -2.79 7.44 -0.59
C VAL A 172 -3.64 6.19 -0.36
N LEU A 173 -4.86 6.20 -0.88
CA LEU A 173 -5.68 5.00 -0.99
C LEU A 173 -5.15 4.16 -2.15
N SER A 174 -4.66 2.97 -1.86
CA SER A 174 -4.09 2.07 -2.87
C SER A 174 -5.19 1.30 -3.60
N HIS A 175 -4.88 0.93 -4.86
CA HIS A 175 -5.60 -0.03 -5.72
C HIS A 175 -7.09 -0.28 -5.40
N LEU A 176 -7.93 0.78 -5.41
CA LEU A 176 -9.37 0.76 -5.06
C LEU A 176 -10.21 -0.35 -5.71
N THR A 177 -9.77 -0.94 -6.81
CA THR A 177 -10.47 -2.01 -7.51
C THR A 177 -9.78 -3.37 -7.39
N CYS A 178 -8.93 -3.57 -6.38
CA CYS A 178 -8.07 -4.76 -6.25
C CYS A 178 -8.84 -6.09 -6.26
N PRO A 179 -10.03 -6.24 -5.62
CA PRO A 179 -10.82 -7.47 -5.71
C PRO A 179 -11.18 -7.87 -7.15
N LEU A 180 -11.35 -6.92 -8.06
CA LEU A 180 -11.70 -7.19 -9.47
C LEU A 180 -10.60 -7.96 -10.22
N ARG A 181 -9.34 -7.86 -9.76
CA ARG A 181 -8.24 -8.69 -10.28
C ARG A 181 -8.55 -10.18 -10.14
N TYR A 182 -9.24 -10.56 -9.07
CA TYR A 182 -9.61 -11.95 -8.81
C TYR A 182 -10.99 -12.25 -9.36
N LEU A 183 -12.01 -11.46 -9.02
CA LEU A 183 -13.39 -11.68 -9.46
C LEU A 183 -13.50 -11.71 -10.99
N THR A 184 -13.21 -10.59 -11.63
CA THR A 184 -13.32 -10.47 -13.09
C THR A 184 -12.10 -11.05 -13.80
N GLY A 185 -10.90 -10.80 -13.28
CA GLY A 185 -9.65 -11.22 -13.93
C GLY A 185 -9.40 -12.73 -13.87
N LYS A 186 -9.41 -13.32 -12.66
CA LYS A 186 -9.09 -14.76 -12.46
C LYS A 186 -10.30 -15.67 -12.65
N TYR A 187 -11.46 -15.29 -12.10
CA TYR A 187 -12.66 -16.13 -12.09
C TYR A 187 -13.66 -15.80 -13.20
N GLY A 188 -13.47 -14.71 -13.95
CA GLY A 188 -14.37 -14.33 -15.04
C GLY A 188 -15.76 -13.90 -14.57
N ILE A 189 -15.92 -13.55 -13.29
CA ILE A 189 -17.18 -13.16 -12.69
C ILE A 189 -17.39 -11.66 -12.98
N PRO A 190 -18.45 -11.28 -13.71
CA PRO A 190 -18.77 -9.88 -13.92
C PRO A 190 -19.22 -9.25 -12.61
N VAL A 191 -18.73 -8.06 -12.32
CA VAL A 191 -19.13 -7.24 -11.17
C VAL A 191 -19.70 -5.94 -11.71
N ASP A 192 -20.92 -5.62 -11.29
CA ASP A 192 -21.57 -4.35 -11.60
C ASP A 192 -21.27 -3.34 -10.50
N LEU A 193 -20.49 -2.30 -10.82
CA LEU A 193 -20.08 -1.26 -9.88
C LEU A 193 -21.08 -0.10 -9.78
N GLU A 194 -22.19 -0.14 -10.53
CA GLU A 194 -23.25 0.88 -10.47
C GLU A 194 -24.32 0.59 -9.41
N LYS A 195 -24.24 -0.57 -8.73
CA LYS A 195 -25.14 -1.00 -7.64
C LYS A 195 -24.74 -0.50 -6.25
#